data_AF-A0A524EVX6-F1
#
_entry.id   AF-A0A524EVX6-F1
#
_cell.length_a   1.000
_cell.length_b   1.000
_cell.length_c   1.000
_cell.angle_alpha   90.00
_cell.angle_beta   90.00
_cell.angle_gamma   90.00
#
_symmetry.space_group_name_H-M   'P 1'
#
loop_
_entity.id
_entity.type
_entity.pdbx_description
1 polymer ?
#
loop_
_entity_poly.entity_id
_entity_poly.type
_entity_poly.pdbx_seq_one_letter_code
_entity_poly.pdbx_strand_id
1 'polypeptide(L)'
;MTEENKNNTPEEEISQEAGKSKFVFHCTQCGWCCENRGPIPITFWDLEMWAKNGVLDNFMAYLKINITSTGGYDLILAPLKFDPYKKLMEQQQKLMKEMAKQKAKEAAEKGGKVDLELAEEKPEEETEPDIDEIRCPLFNLEKRECLVYNYRPLSCRTYPLEYDGEGFNIIDEDNCEGIGQEPMTKEELKEMRDNAKLAYNQMATMKISIPVLFNVIGKDPLIKQQIQQELIMEMMQQQQKAMESMDPEDRKKLDEILQKNQTATDDTKPPDEEK
;
A
#
# COMPACT_ATOMS: atom_id res chain seq x y z
N MET A 1 48.08 22.81 -45.30
CA MET A 1 48.54 21.76 -44.37
C MET A 1 48.17 22.25 -42.98
N THR A 2 47.26 21.70 -42.18
CA THR A 2 46.43 20.47 -42.13
C THR A 2 45.37 20.80 -41.04
N GLU A 3 44.07 20.63 -41.33
CA GLU A 3 43.15 19.64 -40.71
C GLU A 3 42.91 19.84 -39.19
N GLU A 4 41.69 20.28 -38.82
CA GLU A 4 40.59 19.48 -38.19
C GLU A 4 40.78 19.30 -36.66
N ASN A 5 39.80 19.42 -35.77
CA ASN A 5 38.48 18.82 -35.84
C ASN A 5 37.46 19.51 -34.91
N LYS A 6 36.23 19.68 -35.39
CA LYS A 6 35.02 19.97 -34.61
C LYS A 6 34.40 18.63 -34.24
N ASN A 7 33.89 18.46 -33.02
CA ASN A 7 32.77 17.56 -32.75
C ASN A 7 32.05 17.99 -31.47
N ASN A 8 30.94 18.71 -31.66
CA ASN A 8 29.81 18.75 -30.74
C ASN A 8 28.77 17.80 -31.33
N THR A 9 28.37 16.79 -30.56
CA THR A 9 27.23 15.93 -30.88
C THR A 9 26.15 16.19 -29.85
N PRO A 10 24.92 16.56 -30.23
CA PRO A 10 23.76 16.49 -29.35
C PRO A 10 23.29 15.04 -29.27
N GLU A 11 22.99 14.57 -28.06
CA GLU A 11 22.40 13.27 -27.78
C GLU A 11 21.02 13.15 -28.45
N GLU A 12 20.99 12.47 -29.60
CA GLU A 12 19.80 11.86 -30.16
C GLU A 12 19.58 10.50 -29.48
N GLU A 13 18.62 10.42 -28.58
CA GLU A 13 17.96 9.15 -28.28
C GLU A 13 16.62 9.10 -29.01
N ILE A 14 16.61 8.34 -30.10
CA ILE A 14 15.41 7.84 -30.76
C ILE A 14 15.44 6.32 -30.59
N SER A 15 14.48 5.76 -29.87
CA SER A 15 13.95 4.43 -30.17
C SER A 15 12.50 4.59 -30.64
N GLN A 16 12.30 4.24 -31.91
CA GLN A 16 11.02 4.22 -32.60
C GLN A 16 10.29 2.93 -32.23
N GLU A 17 9.17 3.04 -31.52
CA GLU A 17 8.06 2.09 -31.67
C GLU A 17 6.90 2.83 -32.34
N ALA A 18 6.72 2.56 -33.62
CA ALA A 18 5.61 3.05 -34.42
C ALA A 18 4.30 2.45 -33.90
N GLY A 19 3.44 3.30 -33.33
CA GLY A 19 2.07 2.93 -32.96
C GLY A 19 1.61 3.46 -31.59
N LYS A 20 2.52 3.85 -30.70
CA LYS A 20 2.15 4.40 -29.39
C LYS A 20 1.78 5.88 -29.53
N SER A 21 0.53 6.21 -29.18
CA SER A 21 0.05 7.58 -29.08
C SER A 21 1.00 8.39 -28.19
N LYS A 22 1.29 9.64 -28.57
CA LYS A 22 2.11 10.53 -27.75
C LYS A 22 1.42 10.66 -26.38
N PHE A 23 2.11 10.25 -25.31
CA PHE A 23 1.57 10.40 -23.95
C PHE A 23 1.16 11.85 -23.69
N VAL A 24 -0.09 12.02 -23.25
CA VAL A 24 -0.71 13.30 -22.92
C VAL A 24 -1.52 13.08 -21.65
N PHE A 25 -1.34 13.97 -20.68
CA PHE A 25 -1.97 13.87 -19.37
C PHE A 25 -2.15 15.25 -18.73
N HIS A 26 -3.31 15.49 -18.15
CA HIS A 26 -3.53 16.59 -17.24
C HIS A 26 -4.36 16.10 -16.05
N CYS A 27 -3.90 16.33 -14.82
CA CYS A 27 -4.67 15.94 -13.65
C CYS A 27 -5.94 16.81 -13.54
N THR A 28 -7.10 16.22 -13.82
CA THR A 28 -8.42 16.89 -13.73
C THR A 28 -8.90 17.11 -12.30
N GLN A 29 -8.13 16.67 -11.30
CA GLN A 29 -8.51 16.68 -9.89
C GLN A 29 -9.84 15.96 -9.60
N CYS A 30 -10.16 14.91 -10.38
CA CYS A 30 -11.38 14.12 -10.22
C CYS A 30 -11.51 13.44 -8.84
N GLY A 31 -10.40 13.32 -8.10
CA GLY A 31 -10.34 12.73 -6.77
C GLY A 31 -10.24 11.20 -6.75
N TRP A 32 -10.56 10.51 -7.85
CA TRP A 32 -10.55 9.03 -7.91
C TRP A 32 -9.19 8.43 -7.54
N CYS A 33 -8.13 8.90 -8.19
CA CYS A 33 -6.76 8.42 -7.94
C CYS A 33 -6.16 8.96 -6.64
N CYS A 34 -6.85 9.85 -5.92
CA CYS A 34 -6.43 10.33 -4.60
C CYS A 34 -7.14 9.55 -3.51
N GLU A 35 -8.43 9.23 -3.69
CA GLU A 35 -9.25 8.48 -2.76
C GLU A 35 -8.72 7.05 -2.57
N ASN A 36 -8.45 6.35 -3.68
CA ASN A 36 -8.07 4.94 -3.69
C ASN A 36 -6.55 4.72 -3.71
N ARG A 37 -5.75 5.75 -3.37
CA ARG A 37 -4.28 5.65 -3.38
C ARG A 37 -3.75 5.28 -2.03
N GLY A 38 -2.99 4.19 -1.99
CA GLY A 38 -2.15 3.86 -0.84
C GLY A 38 -1.62 2.43 -0.91
N PRO A 39 -0.53 2.12 -0.19
CA PRO A 39 0.39 3.04 0.48
C PRO A 39 1.15 3.95 -0.48
N ILE A 40 1.43 5.20 -0.10
CA ILE A 40 2.12 6.17 -0.97
C ILE A 40 3.61 6.16 -0.64
N PRO A 41 4.52 5.80 -1.56
CA PRO A 41 5.95 5.84 -1.28
C PRO A 41 6.44 7.29 -1.15
N ILE A 42 7.25 7.51 -0.11
CA ILE A 42 7.85 8.77 0.28
C ILE A 42 9.36 8.68 0.13
N THR A 43 9.96 9.76 -0.35
CA THR A 43 11.39 9.87 -0.59
C THR A 43 12.05 10.94 0.26
N PHE A 44 13.39 10.96 0.32
CA PHE A 44 14.11 12.06 0.98
C PHE A 44 13.81 13.42 0.35
N TRP A 45 13.58 13.47 -0.96
CA TRP A 45 13.17 14.71 -1.63
C TRP A 45 11.85 15.24 -1.07
N ASP A 46 10.87 14.35 -0.82
CA ASP A 46 9.58 14.75 -0.24
C ASP A 46 9.75 15.33 1.16
N LEU A 47 10.55 14.67 2.01
CA LEU A 47 10.86 15.14 3.36
C LEU A 47 11.57 16.50 3.34
N GLU A 48 12.56 16.66 2.46
CA GLU A 48 13.30 17.91 2.29
C GLU A 48 12.37 19.03 1.82
N MET A 49 11.52 18.75 0.83
CA MET A 49 10.54 19.70 0.30
C MET A 49 9.55 20.11 1.40
N TRP A 50 9.01 19.17 2.17
CA TRP A 50 8.11 19.48 3.28
C TRP A 50 8.77 20.27 4.40
N ALA A 51 10.01 19.94 4.75
CA ALA A 51 10.78 20.66 5.75
C ALA A 51 11.06 22.10 5.31
N LYS A 52 11.53 22.31 4.07
CA LYS A 52 11.78 23.65 3.51
C LYS A 52 10.52 24.53 3.47
N ASN A 53 9.35 23.91 3.31
CA ASN A 53 8.07 24.60 3.27
C ASN A 53 7.37 24.69 4.63
N GLY A 54 7.97 24.17 5.71
CA GLY A 54 7.40 24.23 7.06
C GLY A 54 6.11 23.42 7.24
N VAL A 55 5.92 22.36 6.44
CA VAL A 55 4.71 21.52 6.46
C VAL A 55 4.97 20.08 6.93
N LEU A 56 6.22 19.74 7.27
CA LEU A 56 6.62 18.37 7.65
C LEU A 56 5.77 17.79 8.79
N ASP A 57 5.50 18.58 9.83
CA ASP A 57 4.76 18.12 11.03
C ASP A 57 3.35 17.62 10.70
N ASN A 58 2.75 18.12 9.62
CA ASN A 58 1.42 17.69 9.16
C ASN A 58 1.41 16.23 8.66
N PHE A 59 2.56 15.69 8.28
CA PHE A 59 2.69 14.35 7.69
C PHE A 59 3.21 13.30 8.68
N MET A 60 3.86 13.73 9.78
CA MET A 60 4.59 12.84 10.69
C MET A 60 3.72 11.70 11.25
N ALA A 61 2.45 11.97 11.56
CA ALA A 61 1.52 10.96 12.11
C ALA A 61 1.20 9.82 11.13
N TYR A 62 1.42 10.03 9.83
CA TYR A 62 1.09 9.08 8.77
C TYR A 62 2.32 8.39 8.18
N LEU A 63 3.53 8.86 8.51
CA LEU A 63 4.77 8.26 8.03
C LEU A 63 5.04 6.94 8.73
N LYS A 64 5.30 5.90 7.95
CA LYS A 64 5.68 4.57 8.43
C LYS A 64 6.78 3.98 7.56
N ILE A 65 7.62 3.17 8.18
CA ILE A 65 8.50 2.28 7.43
C ILE A 65 7.71 1.01 7.15
N ASN A 66 7.58 0.65 5.87
CA ASN A 66 6.98 -0.58 5.41
C ASN A 66 8.07 -1.56 5.01
N ILE A 67 7.98 -2.81 5.48
CA ILE A 67 8.86 -3.88 5.05
C ILE A 67 8.18 -4.61 3.91
N THR A 68 8.81 -4.63 2.73
CA THR A 68 8.26 -5.32 1.57
C THR A 68 8.37 -6.83 1.73
N SER A 69 7.58 -7.59 0.98
CA SER A 69 7.67 -9.06 0.93
C SER A 69 9.06 -9.58 0.53
N THR A 70 9.84 -8.75 -0.17
CA THR A 70 11.23 -9.03 -0.56
C THR A 70 12.26 -8.64 0.50
N GLY A 71 11.83 -8.17 1.67
CA GLY A 71 12.70 -7.74 2.78
C GLY A 71 13.31 -6.35 2.60
N GLY A 72 12.83 -5.58 1.62
CA GLY A 72 13.19 -4.18 1.43
C GLY A 72 12.48 -3.28 2.44
N TYR A 73 13.00 -2.06 2.60
CA TYR A 73 12.42 -1.04 3.48
C TYR A 73 12.02 0.17 2.66
N ASP A 74 10.75 0.54 2.72
CA ASP A 74 10.22 1.73 2.08
C ASP A 74 9.66 2.68 3.15
N LEU A 75 9.92 3.98 3.01
CA LEU A 75 9.17 4.98 3.77
C LEU A 75 7.88 5.26 3.03
N ILE A 76 6.75 5.12 3.71
CA ILE A 76 5.43 5.30 3.12
C ILE A 76 4.61 6.29 3.93
N LEU A 77 3.65 6.90 3.25
CA LEU A 77 2.47 7.47 3.87
C LEU A 77 1.43 6.36 4.01
N ALA A 78 1.18 5.93 5.24
CA ALA A 78 0.28 4.84 5.52
C ALA A 78 -1.18 5.26 5.24
N PRO A 79 -1.95 4.40 4.55
CA PRO A 79 -3.37 4.65 4.33
C PRO A 79 -4.13 4.63 5.66
N LEU A 80 -5.21 5.39 5.74
CA LEU A 80 -6.15 5.26 6.85
C LEU A 80 -6.94 3.97 6.65
N LYS A 81 -6.89 3.07 7.64
CA LYS A 81 -7.88 1.99 7.75
C LYS A 81 -9.20 2.65 8.18
N PHE A 82 -10.15 2.83 7.27
CA PHE A 82 -11.47 3.39 7.57
C PHE A 82 -12.35 2.29 8.22
N ASP A 83 -13.27 2.49 9.18
CA ASP A 83 -13.72 3.57 10.07
C ASP A 83 -14.55 2.90 11.18
N PRO A 84 -14.36 3.23 12.48
CA PRO A 84 -15.14 2.66 13.59
C PRO A 84 -16.68 2.76 13.44
N TYR A 85 -17.20 3.68 12.62
CA TYR A 85 -18.64 3.78 12.36
C TYR A 85 -19.18 2.69 11.43
N LYS A 86 -18.38 2.13 10.50
CA LYS A 86 -18.83 1.05 9.59
C LYS A 86 -19.17 -0.22 10.38
N LYS A 87 -18.29 -0.62 11.31
CA LYS A 87 -18.53 -1.75 12.24
C LYS A 87 -19.76 -1.53 13.12
N LEU A 88 -19.98 -0.30 13.59
CA LEU A 88 -21.14 0.03 14.42
C LEU A 88 -22.45 -0.07 13.62
N MET A 89 -22.46 0.37 12.37
CA MET A 89 -23.62 0.31 11.48
C MET A 89 -23.95 -1.13 11.05
N GLU A 90 -22.94 -1.95 10.77
CA GLU A 90 -23.11 -3.38 10.48
C GLU A 90 -23.67 -4.14 11.69
N GLN A 91 -23.19 -3.83 12.92
CA GLN A 91 -23.74 -4.40 14.15
C GLN A 91 -25.20 -3.99 14.38
N GLN A 92 -25.56 -2.72 14.13
CA GLN A 92 -26.94 -2.25 14.23
C GLN A 92 -27.86 -2.93 13.21
N GLN A 93 -27.40 -3.12 11.96
CA GLN A 93 -28.17 -3.83 10.95
C GLN A 93 -28.36 -5.32 11.29
N LYS A 94 -27.32 -6.00 11.80
CA LYS A 94 -27.43 -7.38 12.28
C LYS A 94 -28.44 -7.50 13.42
N LEU A 95 -28.38 -6.61 14.40
CA LEU A 95 -29.32 -6.58 15.52
C LEU A 95 -30.77 -6.35 15.04
N MET A 96 -30.98 -5.41 14.11
CA MET A 96 -32.31 -5.13 13.56
C MET A 96 -32.89 -6.34 12.79
N LYS A 97 -32.06 -7.05 12.01
CA LYS A 97 -32.46 -8.27 11.30
C LYS A 97 -32.83 -9.40 12.28
N GLU A 98 -32.09 -9.56 13.39
CA GLU A 98 -32.41 -10.55 14.42
C GLU A 98 -33.71 -10.24 15.16
N MET A 99 -33.94 -8.97 15.52
CA MET A 99 -35.19 -8.53 16.14
C MET A 99 -36.39 -8.74 15.20
N ALA A 100 -36.23 -8.51 13.90
CA ALA A 100 -37.28 -8.78 12.90
C ALA A 100 -37.59 -10.28 12.80
N LYS A 101 -36.57 -11.14 12.80
CA LYS A 101 -36.73 -12.61 12.78
C LYS A 101 -37.44 -13.13 14.04
N GLN A 102 -37.13 -12.58 15.21
CA GLN A 102 -37.80 -12.96 16.47
C GLN A 102 -39.28 -12.53 16.46
N LYS A 103 -39.58 -11.31 16.04
CA LYS A 103 -40.97 -10.83 15.90
C LYS A 103 -41.77 -11.66 14.90
N ALA A 104 -41.17 -12.10 13.80
CA ALA A 104 -41.81 -12.98 12.83
C ALA A 104 -42.12 -14.37 13.43
N LYS A 105 -41.21 -14.94 14.23
CA LYS A 105 -41.45 -16.21 14.94
C LYS A 105 -42.57 -16.11 15.99
N GLU A 106 -42.56 -15.04 16.79
CA GLU A 106 -43.61 -14.79 17.80
C GLU A 106 -44.99 -14.55 17.16
N ALA A 107 -45.03 -13.95 15.96
CA ALA A 107 -46.27 -13.76 15.21
C ALA A 107 -46.81 -15.08 14.62
N ALA A 108 -45.92 -15.97 14.17
CA ALA A 108 -46.27 -17.31 13.68
C ALA A 108 -46.82 -18.22 14.80
N GLU A 109 -46.26 -18.14 16.02
CA GLU A 109 -46.72 -18.92 17.18
C GLU A 109 -48.09 -18.45 17.72
N LYS A 110 -48.51 -17.21 17.44
CA LYS A 110 -49.81 -16.66 17.85
C LYS A 110 -50.94 -16.87 16.84
N GLY A 111 -50.75 -17.75 15.86
CA GLY A 111 -51.85 -18.28 15.03
C GLY A 111 -52.40 -17.34 13.96
N GLY A 112 -51.64 -16.33 13.54
CA GLY A 112 -51.96 -15.55 12.34
C GLY A 112 -51.42 -16.24 11.09
N LYS A 113 -52.28 -16.54 10.10
CA LYS A 113 -51.83 -16.89 8.75
C LYS A 113 -51.04 -15.70 8.20
N VAL A 114 -49.74 -15.89 8.06
CA VAL A 114 -48.87 -15.02 7.28
C VAL A 114 -48.52 -15.82 6.04
N ASP A 115 -48.87 -15.30 4.86
CA ASP A 115 -48.41 -15.87 3.60
C ASP A 115 -46.88 -15.73 3.57
N LEU A 116 -46.20 -16.85 3.85
CA LEU A 116 -44.76 -16.99 3.69
C LEU A 116 -44.48 -17.16 2.20
N GLU A 117 -44.23 -16.06 1.49
CA GLU A 117 -43.28 -16.10 0.39
C GLU A 117 -41.88 -16.14 1.01
N LEU A 118 -41.42 -17.37 1.28
CA LEU A 118 -40.01 -17.66 1.48
C LEU A 118 -39.30 -17.35 0.15
N ALA A 119 -38.73 -16.16 0.04
CA ALA A 119 -37.54 -16.00 -0.76
C ALA A 119 -36.43 -16.79 -0.05
N GLU A 120 -36.23 -18.04 -0.47
CA GLU A 120 -34.98 -18.77 -0.23
C GLU A 120 -33.87 -18.02 -0.97
N GLU A 121 -33.33 -16.99 -0.33
CA GLU A 121 -32.03 -16.48 -0.71
C GLU A 121 -31.01 -17.57 -0.38
N LYS A 122 -30.34 -18.05 -1.43
CA LYS A 122 -29.17 -18.94 -1.36
C LYS A 122 -28.24 -18.46 -0.25
N PRO A 123 -27.46 -19.35 0.39
CA PRO A 123 -26.37 -18.90 1.24
C PRO A 123 -25.53 -17.94 0.39
N GLU A 124 -25.57 -16.66 0.74
CA GLU A 124 -24.60 -15.70 0.25
C GLU A 124 -23.26 -16.30 0.66
N GLU A 125 -22.54 -16.77 -0.34
CA GLU A 125 -21.11 -17.01 -0.28
C GLU A 125 -20.54 -15.80 0.45
N GLU A 126 -20.05 -16.02 1.67
CA GLU A 126 -19.33 -15.01 2.43
C GLU A 126 -18.13 -14.66 1.57
N THR A 127 -18.32 -13.67 0.70
CA THR A 127 -17.24 -12.97 0.05
C THR A 127 -16.44 -12.42 1.22
N GLU A 128 -15.20 -12.91 1.31
CA GLU A 128 -14.21 -12.45 2.27
C GLU A 128 -14.31 -10.93 2.38
N PRO A 129 -14.30 -10.35 3.59
CA PRO A 129 -14.42 -8.91 3.73
C PRO A 129 -13.40 -8.23 2.82
N ASP A 130 -13.95 -7.50 1.84
CA ASP A 130 -13.24 -6.71 0.84
C ASP A 130 -12.04 -6.02 1.46
N ILE A 131 -10.90 -6.14 0.76
CA ILE A 131 -9.67 -5.37 0.90
C ILE A 131 -9.96 -4.08 1.68
N ASP A 132 -9.50 -4.03 2.94
CA ASP A 132 -9.55 -2.86 3.82
C ASP A 132 -9.55 -1.59 2.96
N GLU A 133 -10.63 -0.77 2.93
CA GLU A 133 -10.71 0.40 2.04
C GLU A 133 -9.51 1.32 2.28
N ILE A 134 -8.46 1.14 1.46
CA ILE A 134 -7.18 1.86 1.53
C ILE A 134 -7.49 3.28 1.08
N ARG A 135 -7.47 4.22 2.03
CA ARG A 135 -7.71 5.63 1.75
C ARG A 135 -6.46 6.46 1.97
N CYS A 136 -6.19 7.38 1.04
CA CYS A 136 -5.13 8.36 1.21
C CYS A 136 -5.43 9.26 2.42
N PRO A 137 -4.51 9.39 3.38
CA PRO A 137 -4.71 10.24 4.56
C PRO A 137 -4.77 11.74 4.22
N LEU A 138 -4.40 12.12 2.99
CA LEU A 138 -4.31 13.51 2.53
C LEU A 138 -5.49 13.92 1.65
N PHE A 139 -6.46 13.03 1.43
CA PHE A 139 -7.63 13.31 0.62
C PHE A 139 -8.82 13.69 1.51
N ASN A 140 -9.45 14.83 1.22
CA ASN A 140 -10.69 15.24 1.86
C ASN A 140 -11.88 14.68 1.08
N LEU A 141 -12.62 13.75 1.68
CA LEU A 141 -13.76 13.07 1.05
C LEU A 141 -14.95 13.99 0.81
N GLU A 142 -15.25 14.87 1.76
CA GLU A 142 -16.40 15.78 1.68
C GLU A 142 -16.23 16.80 0.55
N LYS A 143 -15.01 17.33 0.42
CA LYS A 143 -14.67 18.35 -0.57
C LYS A 143 -14.11 17.78 -1.87
N ARG A 144 -13.83 16.47 -1.90
CA ARG A 144 -13.19 15.77 -3.03
C ARG A 144 -11.86 16.39 -3.47
N GLU A 145 -11.07 16.89 -2.52
CA GLU A 145 -9.81 17.61 -2.81
C GLU A 145 -8.59 17.02 -2.08
N CYS A 146 -7.42 17.14 -2.70
CA CYS A 146 -6.16 16.82 -2.03
C CYS A 146 -5.74 17.99 -1.13
N LEU A 147 -5.65 17.74 0.18
CA LEU A 147 -5.29 18.75 1.19
C LEU A 147 -3.90 19.34 0.97
N VAL A 148 -3.04 18.65 0.22
CA VAL A 148 -1.65 19.04 0.01
C VAL A 148 -1.28 19.07 -1.47
N TYR A 149 -2.21 19.42 -2.36
CA TYR A 149 -2.00 19.40 -3.82
C TYR A 149 -0.65 20.00 -4.27
N ASN A 150 -0.26 21.14 -3.71
CA ASN A 150 1.01 21.81 -4.05
C ASN A 150 2.26 21.16 -3.40
N TYR A 151 2.05 20.38 -2.33
CA TYR A 151 3.08 19.68 -1.56
C TYR A 151 2.94 18.16 -1.69
N ARG A 152 2.33 17.67 -2.77
CA ARG A 152 2.21 16.23 -3.03
C ARG A 152 3.59 15.58 -3.13
N PRO A 153 3.73 14.32 -2.67
CA PRO A 153 4.93 13.53 -2.90
C PRO A 153 5.26 13.38 -4.38
N LEU A 154 6.52 13.11 -4.72
CA LEU A 154 6.98 12.83 -6.09
C LEU A 154 6.12 11.76 -6.77
N SER A 155 5.86 10.66 -6.07
CA SER A 155 5.02 9.55 -6.55
C SER A 155 3.58 9.96 -6.91
N CYS A 156 3.08 11.06 -6.34
CA CYS A 156 1.78 11.64 -6.68
C CYS A 156 1.88 12.71 -7.79
N ARG A 157 3.03 13.41 -7.91
CA ARG A 157 3.27 14.41 -8.97
C ARG A 157 3.47 13.76 -10.33
N THR A 158 4.05 12.56 -10.34
CA THR A 158 4.37 11.84 -11.57
C THR A 158 3.23 10.95 -12.03
N TYR A 159 2.23 10.65 -11.19
CA TYR A 159 1.08 9.84 -11.56
C TYR A 159 0.34 10.43 -12.78
N PRO A 160 -0.04 9.62 -13.79
CA PRO A 160 0.09 8.16 -13.90
C PRO A 160 1.40 7.67 -14.54
N LEU A 161 2.37 8.54 -14.78
CA LEU A 161 3.65 8.18 -15.38
C LEU A 161 4.64 7.63 -14.33
N GLU A 162 5.19 6.46 -14.61
CA GLU A 162 6.26 5.83 -13.84
C GLU A 162 7.50 5.64 -14.73
N TYR A 163 8.68 5.64 -14.11
CA TYR A 163 9.95 5.29 -14.75
C TYR A 163 10.55 4.10 -14.01
N ASP A 164 10.83 3.01 -14.73
CA ASP A 164 11.30 1.74 -14.15
C ASP A 164 12.83 1.58 -14.18
N GLY A 165 13.55 2.58 -14.70
CA GLY A 165 15.00 2.53 -14.90
C GLY A 165 15.42 2.30 -16.35
N GLU A 166 14.51 1.80 -17.19
CA GLU A 166 14.74 1.58 -18.62
C GLU A 166 13.83 2.47 -19.48
N GLY A 167 12.54 2.54 -19.13
CA GLY A 167 11.52 3.23 -19.89
C GLY A 167 10.42 3.86 -19.02
N PHE A 168 9.49 4.51 -19.70
CA PHE A 168 8.33 5.13 -19.06
C PHE A 168 7.08 4.26 -19.26
N ASN A 169 6.34 4.03 -18.18
CA ASN A 169 5.11 3.25 -18.17
C ASN A 169 3.95 4.11 -17.63
N ILE A 170 2.74 3.84 -18.10
CA ILE A 170 1.52 4.48 -17.60
C ILE A 170 0.83 3.48 -16.69
N ILE A 171 0.67 3.86 -15.43
CA ILE A 171 -0.13 3.09 -14.46
C ILE A 171 -1.58 3.57 -14.49
N ASP A 172 -2.54 2.66 -14.36
CA ASP A 172 -3.98 2.96 -14.35
C ASP A 172 -4.51 3.68 -15.61
N GLU A 173 -4.08 3.22 -16.80
CA GLU A 173 -4.47 3.81 -18.09
C GLU A 173 -6.00 3.94 -18.25
N ASP A 174 -6.77 2.96 -17.80
CA ASP A 174 -8.23 2.92 -17.96
C ASP A 174 -9.00 3.73 -16.91
N ASN A 175 -8.40 4.03 -15.75
CA ASN A 175 -9.11 4.65 -14.63
C ASN A 175 -8.76 6.13 -14.42
N CYS A 176 -7.73 6.62 -15.10
CA CYS A 176 -7.29 8.00 -14.97
C CYS A 176 -7.95 8.90 -16.03
N GLU A 177 -9.01 9.62 -15.63
CA GLU A 177 -9.74 10.56 -16.50
C GLU A 177 -8.86 11.64 -17.16
N GLY A 178 -7.69 11.92 -16.59
CA GLY A 178 -6.75 12.92 -17.09
C GLY A 178 -5.92 12.48 -18.30
N ILE A 179 -5.93 11.19 -18.65
CA ILE A 179 -5.18 10.67 -19.79
C ILE A 179 -5.87 11.08 -21.09
N GLY A 180 -5.10 11.60 -22.04
CA GLY A 180 -5.61 12.08 -23.33
C GLY A 180 -6.41 13.39 -23.25
N GLN A 181 -6.55 13.98 -22.06
CA GLN A 181 -7.15 15.30 -21.87
C GLN A 181 -6.13 16.39 -22.10
N GLU A 182 -6.53 17.39 -22.90
CA GLU A 182 -5.80 18.63 -23.23
C GLU A 182 -4.35 18.44 -23.75
N PRO A 183 -3.91 19.19 -24.77
CA PRO A 183 -2.55 19.04 -25.26
C PRO A 183 -1.54 19.51 -24.21
N MET A 184 -0.70 18.59 -23.74
CA MET A 184 0.44 18.92 -22.87
C MET A 184 1.54 19.65 -23.66
N THR A 185 2.11 20.69 -23.07
CA THR A 185 3.29 21.39 -23.62
C THR A 185 4.54 20.49 -23.57
N LYS A 186 5.58 20.84 -24.33
CA LYS A 186 6.84 20.06 -24.32
C LYS A 186 7.53 20.17 -22.97
N GLU A 187 7.39 21.33 -22.33
CA GLU A 187 7.97 21.68 -21.04
C GLU A 187 7.31 20.86 -19.91
N GLU A 188 5.99 20.78 -19.88
CA GLU A 188 5.25 19.95 -18.92
C GLU A 188 5.59 18.46 -19.08
N LEU A 189 5.67 17.96 -20.32
CA LEU A 189 6.04 16.56 -20.57
C LEU A 189 7.45 16.25 -20.11
N LYS A 190 8.36 17.21 -20.33
CA LYS A 190 9.74 17.10 -19.85
C LYS A 190 9.78 17.09 -18.33
N GLU A 191 9.10 18.04 -17.68
CA GLU A 191 9.04 18.13 -16.21
C GLU A 191 8.49 16.84 -15.60
N MET A 192 7.41 16.28 -16.15
CA MET A 192 6.82 15.04 -15.66
C MET A 192 7.79 13.85 -15.77
N ARG A 193 8.52 13.75 -16.89
CA ARG A 193 9.56 12.74 -17.10
C ARG A 193 10.76 12.91 -16.17
N ASP A 194 11.20 14.15 -15.98
CA ASP A 194 12.30 14.48 -15.07
C ASP A 194 11.92 14.15 -13.63
N ASN A 195 10.69 14.46 -13.21
CA ASN A 195 10.16 14.09 -11.91
C ASN A 195 10.04 12.56 -11.75
N ALA A 196 9.62 11.82 -12.77
CA ALA A 196 9.53 10.35 -12.71
C ALA A 196 10.91 9.70 -12.57
N LYS A 197 11.90 10.17 -13.33
CA LYS A 197 13.30 9.76 -13.16
C LYS A 197 13.83 10.10 -11.77
N LEU A 198 13.54 11.30 -11.28
CA LEU A 198 13.91 11.72 -9.92
C LEU A 198 13.28 10.81 -8.87
N ALA A 199 11.97 10.51 -8.99
CA ALA A 199 11.26 9.62 -8.09
C ALA A 199 11.91 8.23 -8.05
N TYR A 200 12.21 7.63 -9.21
CA TYR A 200 12.91 6.35 -9.31
C TYR A 200 14.26 6.37 -8.58
N ASN A 201 15.10 7.36 -8.88
CA ASN A 201 16.44 7.49 -8.27
C ASN A 201 16.37 7.71 -6.76
N GLN A 202 15.41 8.51 -6.30
CA GLN A 202 15.19 8.75 -4.88
C GLN A 202 14.68 7.50 -4.17
N MET A 203 13.76 6.74 -4.77
CA MET A 203 13.31 5.46 -4.22
C MET A 203 14.45 4.43 -4.15
N ALA A 204 15.30 4.35 -5.17
CA ALA A 204 16.50 3.50 -5.15
C ALA A 204 17.44 3.92 -4.01
N THR A 205 17.65 5.23 -3.80
CA THR A 205 18.44 5.76 -2.70
C THR A 205 17.84 5.40 -1.33
N MET A 206 16.52 5.49 -1.19
CA MET A 206 15.80 5.13 0.04
C MET A 206 16.00 3.67 0.43
N LYS A 207 15.87 2.75 -0.54
CA LYS A 207 16.04 1.30 -0.33
C LYS A 207 17.42 0.95 0.21
N ILE A 208 18.45 1.72 -0.15
CA ILE A 208 19.82 1.56 0.35
C ILE A 208 19.99 2.25 1.71
N SER A 209 19.45 3.46 1.85
CA SER A 209 19.74 4.34 2.99
C SER A 209 18.93 4.01 4.24
N ILE A 210 17.66 3.65 4.10
CA ILE A 210 16.78 3.34 5.24
C ILE A 210 17.39 2.22 6.11
N PRO A 211 17.82 1.06 5.57
CA PRO A 211 18.41 0.01 6.38
C PRO A 211 19.66 0.48 7.15
N VAL A 212 20.49 1.33 6.52
CA VAL A 212 21.69 1.88 7.17
C VAL A 212 21.30 2.82 8.31
N LEU A 213 20.36 3.73 8.07
CA LEU A 213 19.85 4.65 9.11
C LEU A 213 19.23 3.87 10.26
N PHE A 214 18.44 2.85 9.96
CA PHE A 214 17.82 2.00 10.95
C PHE A 214 18.84 1.25 11.80
N ASN A 215 19.91 0.74 11.19
CA ASN A 215 21.02 0.13 11.92
C ASN A 215 21.82 1.12 12.78
N VAL A 216 21.93 2.38 12.36
CA VAL A 216 22.62 3.42 13.13
C VAL A 216 21.76 3.90 14.31
N ILE A 217 20.49 4.18 14.06
CA ILE A 217 19.52 4.66 15.06
C ILE A 217 19.20 3.53 16.06
N GLY A 218 19.02 2.30 15.58
CA GLY A 218 18.77 1.11 16.38
C GLY A 218 19.96 0.64 17.24
N LYS A 219 21.08 1.38 17.27
CA LYS A 219 22.11 1.20 18.32
C LYS A 219 21.68 1.80 19.65
N ASP A 220 20.75 2.74 19.63
CA ASP A 220 20.13 3.21 20.87
C ASP A 220 19.31 2.07 21.47
N PRO A 221 19.62 1.59 22.70
CA PRO A 221 18.94 0.47 23.31
C PRO A 221 17.42 0.67 23.46
N LEU A 222 16.98 1.91 23.63
CA LEU A 222 15.59 2.27 23.86
C LEU A 222 14.80 2.21 22.55
N ILE A 223 15.37 2.77 21.48
CA ILE A 223 14.77 2.72 20.14
C ILE A 223 14.80 1.28 19.60
N LYS A 224 15.90 0.55 19.84
CA LYS A 224 16.01 -0.86 19.46
C LYS A 224 14.92 -1.73 20.07
N GLN A 225 14.62 -1.52 21.35
CA GLN A 225 13.57 -2.28 22.05
C GLN A 225 12.19 -2.00 21.47
N GLN A 226 11.86 -0.72 21.22
CA GLN A 226 10.57 -0.34 20.63
C GLN A 226 10.40 -0.93 19.23
N ILE A 227 11.40 -0.80 18.36
CA ILE A 227 11.25 -1.29 17.00
C ILE A 227 11.22 -2.82 16.94
N GLN A 228 12.00 -3.51 17.80
CA GLN A 228 11.93 -4.97 17.89
C GLN A 228 10.54 -5.44 18.33
N GLN A 229 9.88 -4.75 19.25
CA GLN A 229 8.53 -5.10 19.68
C GLN A 229 7.50 -4.92 18.57
N GLU A 230 7.56 -3.81 17.83
CA GLU A 230 6.67 -3.58 16.68
C GLU A 230 6.89 -4.62 15.58
N LEU A 231 8.15 -4.91 15.22
CA LEU A 231 8.48 -5.90 14.21
C LEU A 231 8.01 -7.31 14.58
N ILE A 232 8.20 -7.73 15.84
CA ILE A 232 7.72 -9.02 16.33
C ILE A 232 6.20 -9.08 16.28
N MET A 233 5.51 -8.00 16.68
CA MET A 233 4.06 -7.94 16.65
C MET A 233 3.51 -8.01 15.21
N GLU A 234 4.13 -7.31 14.27
CA GLU A 234 3.77 -7.35 12.86
C GLU A 234 4.01 -8.75 12.26
N MET A 235 5.17 -9.36 12.57
CA MET A 235 5.48 -10.72 12.15
C MET A 235 4.47 -11.73 12.74
N MET A 236 4.10 -11.60 14.02
CA MET A 236 3.08 -12.43 14.64
C MET A 236 1.71 -12.25 13.96
N GLN A 237 1.33 -11.02 13.60
CA GLN A 237 0.10 -10.76 12.86
C GLN A 237 0.13 -11.37 11.45
N GLN A 238 1.25 -11.29 10.75
CA GLN A 238 1.42 -11.90 9.43
C GLN A 238 1.37 -13.43 9.52
N GLN A 239 2.04 -14.04 10.51
CA GLN A 239 1.99 -15.48 10.77
C GLN A 239 0.57 -15.93 11.15
N GLN A 240 -0.11 -15.15 11.98
CA GLN A 240 -1.50 -15.42 12.35
C GLN A 240 -2.42 -15.34 11.13
N LYS A 241 -2.30 -14.32 10.29
CA LYS A 241 -3.07 -14.20 9.03
C LYS A 241 -2.75 -15.34 8.07
N ALA A 242 -1.49 -15.71 7.93
CA ALA A 242 -1.06 -16.83 7.09
C ALA A 242 -1.67 -18.14 7.60
N MET A 243 -1.63 -18.40 8.92
CA MET A 243 -2.30 -19.55 9.52
C MET A 243 -3.82 -19.48 9.33
N GLU A 244 -4.45 -18.33 9.52
CA GLU A 244 -5.88 -18.12 9.32
C GLU A 244 -6.32 -18.35 7.87
N SER A 245 -5.45 -18.09 6.89
CA SER A 245 -5.67 -18.37 5.47
C SER A 245 -5.33 -19.80 5.03
N MET A 246 -4.72 -20.62 5.90
CA MET A 246 -4.42 -22.03 5.60
C MET A 246 -5.64 -22.93 5.85
N ASP A 247 -5.86 -23.88 4.96
CA ASP A 247 -6.91 -24.90 5.06
C ASP A 247 -6.68 -25.80 6.31
N PRO A 248 -7.74 -26.25 7.01
CA PRO A 248 -7.63 -27.14 8.17
C PRO A 248 -6.72 -28.37 8.02
N GLU A 249 -6.61 -28.95 6.82
CA GLU A 249 -5.70 -30.08 6.59
C GLU A 249 -4.22 -29.68 6.61
N ASP A 250 -3.89 -28.52 6.07
CA ASP A 250 -2.50 -28.06 5.99
C ASP A 250 -2.00 -27.51 7.33
N ARG A 251 -2.90 -26.96 8.15
CA ARG A 251 -2.59 -26.63 9.56
C ARG A 251 -2.18 -27.86 10.36
N LYS A 252 -2.91 -28.98 10.21
CA LYS A 252 -2.59 -30.23 10.93
C LYS A 252 -1.24 -30.81 10.52
N LYS A 253 -0.90 -30.77 9.22
CA LYS A 253 0.41 -31.22 8.74
C LYS A 253 1.55 -30.36 9.31
N LEU A 254 1.34 -29.05 9.42
CA LEU A 254 2.29 -28.13 10.04
C LEU A 254 2.48 -28.42 11.54
N ASP A 255 1.40 -28.65 12.28
CA ASP A 255 1.44 -29.00 13.71
C ASP A 255 2.20 -30.32 13.95
N GLU A 256 1.97 -31.34 13.11
CA GLU A 256 2.70 -32.61 13.17
C GLU A 256 4.21 -32.45 12.91
N ILE A 257 4.59 -31.59 11.96
CA ILE A 257 6.00 -31.30 11.64
C ILE A 257 6.68 -30.54 12.80
N LEU A 258 5.99 -29.58 13.41
CA LEU A 258 6.51 -28.79 14.53
C LEU A 258 6.70 -29.62 15.80
N GLN A 259 5.76 -30.51 16.12
CA GLN A 259 5.89 -31.43 17.25
C GLN A 259 7.06 -32.40 17.07
N LYS A 260 7.26 -32.91 15.85
CA LYS A 260 8.35 -33.85 15.55
C LYS A 260 9.73 -33.20 15.69
N ASN A 261 9.85 -31.91 15.41
CA ASN A 261 11.09 -31.16 15.54
C ASN A 261 11.43 -30.77 17.00
N GLN A 262 10.42 -30.55 17.86
CA GLN A 262 10.66 -30.31 19.29
C GLN A 262 11.18 -31.57 19.99
N THR A 263 10.68 -32.76 19.63
CA THR A 263 11.15 -34.03 20.21
C THR A 263 12.56 -34.45 19.79
N ALA A 264 13.14 -33.85 18.74
CA ALA A 264 14.46 -34.21 18.22
C ALA A 264 15.62 -33.44 18.87
N THR A 265 15.35 -32.48 19.76
CA THR A 265 16.38 -31.61 20.38
C THR A 265 16.70 -31.94 21.84
N ASP A 266 16.11 -32.99 22.40
CA ASP A 266 16.29 -33.38 23.82
C ASP A 266 17.30 -34.54 24.02
N ASP A 267 17.94 -35.02 22.94
CA ASP A 267 18.82 -36.22 22.97
C ASP A 267 20.34 -35.95 22.85
N THR A 268 20.82 -34.72 23.04
CA THR A 268 22.28 -34.45 23.13
C THR A 268 22.71 -34.14 24.56
N LYS A 269 22.73 -35.19 25.40
CA LYS A 269 23.51 -35.22 26.64
C LYS A 269 25.02 -35.14 26.27
N PRO A 270 25.82 -34.21 26.82
CA PRO A 270 27.26 -34.21 26.58
C PRO A 270 27.88 -35.47 27.21
N PRO A 271 28.87 -36.11 26.56
CA PRO A 271 29.52 -37.30 27.12
C PRO A 271 30.33 -36.92 28.35
N ASP A 272 30.11 -37.68 29.42
CA ASP A 272 30.84 -37.61 30.68
C ASP A 272 32.36 -37.76 30.44
N GLU A 273 33.15 -36.79 30.92
CA GLU A 273 34.61 -36.89 31.02
C GLU A 273 34.96 -37.91 32.13
N GLU A 274 35.36 -39.11 31.75
CA GLU A 274 36.10 -40.03 32.62
C GLU A 274 37.50 -40.33 32.04
N LYS A 275 38.50 -39.95 32.85
CA LYS A 275 39.93 -40.33 32.92
C LYS A 275 40.96 -39.50 32.16
#